data_AF-A0A453DHS9-F1
#
_entry.id   AF-A0A453DHS9-F1
#
_cell.length_a   1.000
_cell.length_b   1.000
_cell.length_c   1.000
_cell.angle_alpha   90.00
_cell.angle_beta   90.00
_cell.angle_gamma   90.00
#
_symmetry.space_group_name_H-M   'P 1'
#
loop_
_entity.id
_entity.type
_entity.pdbx_description
1 polymer ?
#
loop_
_entity_poly.entity_id
_entity_poly.type
_entity_poly.pdbx_seq_one_letter_code
_entity_poly.pdbx_strand_id
1 'polypeptide(L)'
;MTPKEAFRDLSHKFHGKGPGKMKLEKRQKKYQDDMKAKQMKSSDTPLMSAEKMRDAQARGQTPYPTGDASGFASVEKAHPGSLTPMLGDKKVEHFLGIKRSAQFGGMPPLPPKKPKN
;
A
#
# COMPACT_ATOMS: atom_id res chain seq x y z
N MET A 1 -18.10 -23.24 12.38
CA MET A 1 -18.49 -23.94 11.14
C MET A 1 -19.70 -23.26 10.56
N THR A 2 -19.62 -22.83 9.30
CA THR A 2 -20.81 -22.30 8.59
C THR A 2 -21.71 -23.46 8.13
N PRO A 3 -23.03 -23.27 7.94
CA PRO A 3 -23.93 -24.32 7.44
C PRO A 3 -23.45 -24.91 6.09
N LYS A 4 -22.84 -24.07 5.24
CA LYS A 4 -22.22 -24.47 3.98
C LYS A 4 -21.06 -25.44 4.17
N GLU A 5 -20.27 -25.29 5.22
CA GLU A 5 -19.18 -26.21 5.54
C GLU A 5 -19.70 -27.52 6.10
N ALA A 6 -20.72 -27.47 6.96
CA ALA A 6 -21.37 -28.66 7.49
C ALA A 6 -21.94 -29.56 6.37
N PHE A 7 -22.66 -28.98 5.40
CA PHE A 7 -23.15 -29.72 4.23
C PHE A 7 -22.00 -30.30 3.39
N ARG A 8 -20.92 -29.53 3.20
CA ARG A 8 -19.77 -29.99 2.43
C ARG A 8 -19.06 -31.16 3.08
N ASP A 9 -18.95 -31.17 4.41
CA ASP A 9 -18.36 -32.27 5.15
C ASP A 9 -19.25 -33.51 5.12
N LEU A 10 -20.58 -33.34 5.20
CA LEU A 10 -21.53 -34.43 5.02
C LEU A 10 -21.45 -35.01 3.59
N SER A 11 -21.38 -34.15 2.58
CA SER A 11 -21.26 -34.55 1.18
C SER A 11 -19.97 -35.33 0.90
N HIS A 12 -18.83 -34.90 1.45
CA HIS A 12 -17.57 -35.65 1.31
C HIS A 12 -17.62 -37.00 2.04
N LYS A 13 -18.24 -37.07 3.22
CA LYS A 13 -18.47 -38.34 3.93
C LYS A 13 -19.37 -39.28 3.13
N PHE A 14 -20.41 -38.75 2.50
CA PHE A 14 -21.36 -39.51 1.70
C PHE A 14 -20.74 -40.03 0.40
N HIS A 15 -20.03 -39.19 -0.35
CA HIS A 15 -19.42 -39.58 -1.62
C HIS A 15 -18.04 -40.24 -1.49
N GLY A 16 -17.46 -40.28 -0.28
CA GLY A 16 -16.12 -40.82 -0.02
C GLY A 16 -14.97 -40.07 -0.70
N LYS A 17 -15.26 -38.96 -1.38
CA LYS A 17 -14.29 -38.14 -2.12
C LYS A 17 -14.05 -36.85 -1.36
N GLY A 18 -12.94 -36.82 -0.63
CA GLY A 18 -12.49 -35.64 0.09
C GLY A 18 -11.88 -34.56 -0.83
N PRO A 19 -11.63 -33.37 -0.30
CA PRO A 19 -10.88 -32.35 -1.01
C PRO A 19 -9.41 -32.79 -1.17
N GLY A 20 -8.80 -32.50 -2.32
CA GLY A 20 -7.37 -32.74 -2.52
C GLY A 20 -6.46 -31.88 -1.62
N LYS A 21 -5.19 -32.31 -1.48
CA LYS A 21 -4.19 -31.71 -0.55
C LYS A 21 -4.11 -30.18 -0.64
N MET A 22 -3.93 -29.62 -1.84
CA MET A 22 -3.86 -28.17 -2.04
C MET A 22 -5.12 -27.42 -1.57
N LYS A 23 -6.31 -28.00 -1.75
CA LYS A 23 -7.57 -27.38 -1.28
C LYS A 23 -7.66 -27.40 0.24
N LEU A 24 -7.13 -28.42 0.88
CA LEU A 24 -7.07 -28.53 2.34
C LEU A 24 -6.09 -27.49 2.91
N GLU A 25 -4.88 -27.43 2.37
CA GLU A 25 -3.84 -26.47 2.77
C GLU A 25 -4.31 -25.02 2.60
N LYS A 26 -4.90 -24.67 1.45
CA LYS A 26 -5.43 -23.32 1.23
C LYS A 26 -6.52 -22.95 2.24
N ARG A 27 -7.36 -23.92 2.63
CA ARG A 27 -8.40 -23.68 3.65
C ARG A 27 -7.80 -23.51 5.04
N GLN A 28 -6.81 -24.33 5.40
CA GLN A 28 -6.10 -24.20 6.67
C GLN A 28 -5.39 -22.85 6.77
N LYS A 29 -4.70 -22.42 5.70
CA LYS A 29 -4.07 -21.10 5.63
C LYS A 29 -5.09 -19.98 5.84
N LYS A 30 -6.21 -20.02 5.10
CA LYS A 30 -7.27 -19.01 5.26
C LYS A 30 -7.80 -18.98 6.70
N TYR A 31 -8.00 -20.14 7.32
CA TYR A 31 -8.45 -20.20 8.72
C TYR A 31 -7.43 -19.57 9.67
N GLN A 32 -6.13 -19.84 9.48
CA GLN A 32 -5.07 -19.22 10.28
C GLN A 32 -5.02 -17.70 10.07
N ASP A 33 -5.11 -17.24 8.82
CA ASP A 33 -5.12 -15.81 8.49
C ASP A 33 -6.34 -15.10 9.11
N ASP A 34 -7.53 -15.70 9.02
CA ASP A 34 -8.76 -15.16 9.61
C ASP A 34 -8.68 -15.13 11.15
N MET A 35 -8.13 -16.19 11.77
CA MET A 35 -7.93 -16.24 13.22
C MET A 35 -6.90 -15.19 13.66
N LYS A 36 -5.80 -15.05 12.93
CA LYS A 36 -4.79 -14.02 13.20
C LYS A 36 -5.39 -12.63 13.06
N ALA A 37 -6.11 -12.36 11.97
CA ALA A 37 -6.78 -11.07 11.75
C ALA A 37 -7.78 -10.75 12.86
N LYS A 38 -8.51 -11.75 13.37
CA LYS A 38 -9.45 -11.56 14.48
C LYS A 38 -8.78 -11.38 15.84
N GLN A 39 -7.57 -11.92 16.02
CA GLN A 39 -6.73 -11.72 17.20
C GLN A 39 -5.92 -10.42 17.16
N MET A 40 -5.70 -9.85 15.98
CA MET A 40 -4.99 -8.58 15.83
C MET A 40 -5.77 -7.45 16.51
N LYS A 41 -5.05 -6.73 17.36
CA LYS A 41 -5.53 -5.55 18.10
C LYS A 41 -5.48 -4.35 17.14
N SER A 42 -6.36 -3.36 17.29
CA SER A 42 -6.43 -2.18 16.41
C SER A 42 -5.12 -1.38 16.30
N SER A 43 -4.19 -1.53 17.25
CA SER A 43 -2.86 -0.91 17.22
C SER A 43 -1.80 -1.72 16.48
N ASP A 44 -2.04 -3.01 16.23
CA ASP A 44 -1.07 -3.95 15.68
C ASP A 44 -1.20 -4.01 14.16
N THR A 45 -0.87 -2.90 13.50
CA THR A 45 -0.57 -2.95 12.07
C THR A 45 0.74 -3.72 11.89
N PRO A 46 0.82 -4.72 11.00
CA PRO A 46 1.98 -5.62 10.91
C PRO A 46 3.29 -4.91 10.53
N LEU A 47 3.24 -3.64 10.13
CA LEU A 47 4.39 -2.80 9.77
C LEU A 47 4.78 -1.79 10.85
N MET A 48 4.11 -1.79 12.02
CA MET A 48 4.30 -0.83 13.12
C MET A 48 4.20 0.64 12.66
N SER A 49 3.47 0.89 11.56
CA SER A 49 3.40 2.20 10.92
C SER A 49 2.72 3.23 11.81
N ALA A 50 1.71 2.82 12.57
CA ALA A 50 1.00 3.68 13.51
C ALA A 50 1.92 4.18 14.64
N GLU A 51 2.77 3.32 15.19
CA GLU A 51 3.72 3.71 16.25
C GLU A 51 4.80 4.65 15.73
N LYS A 52 5.40 4.36 14.56
CA LYS A 52 6.38 5.25 13.93
C LYS A 52 5.80 6.63 13.64
N MET A 53 4.53 6.70 13.24
CA MET A 53 3.83 7.97 13.04
C MET A 53 3.64 8.71 14.37
N ARG A 54 3.25 8.01 15.44
CA ARG A 54 3.09 8.60 16.78
C ARG A 54 4.42 9.12 17.33
N ASP A 55 5.52 8.38 17.14
CA ASP A 55 6.86 8.81 17.53
C ASP A 55 7.32 10.03 16.74
N ALA A 56 7.05 10.06 15.42
CA ALA A 56 7.35 11.21 14.58
C ALA A 56 6.54 12.44 15.00
N GLN A 57 5.26 12.28 15.34
CA GLN A 57 4.40 13.36 15.87
C GLN A 57 4.88 13.84 17.24
N ALA A 58 5.26 12.93 18.13
CA ALA A 58 5.81 13.27 19.46
C ALA A 58 7.13 14.05 19.35
N ARG A 59 7.99 13.69 18.39
CA ARG A 59 9.22 14.43 18.08
C ARG A 59 8.93 15.78 17.42
N GLY A 60 7.93 15.83 16.54
CA GLY A 60 7.56 17.01 15.75
C GLY A 60 6.58 17.96 16.44
N GLN A 61 6.07 17.64 17.64
CA GLN A 61 5.01 18.39 18.34
C GLN A 61 3.80 18.69 17.44
N THR A 62 3.46 17.76 16.53
CA THR A 62 2.33 17.96 15.62
C THR A 62 1.03 17.43 16.24
N PRO A 63 -0.10 18.15 16.11
CA PRO A 63 -1.37 17.73 16.69
C PRO A 63 -1.83 16.36 16.17
N TYR A 64 -2.50 15.58 17.02
CA TYR A 64 -3.06 14.29 16.64
C TYR A 64 -4.18 14.46 15.59
N PRO A 65 -4.17 13.68 14.50
CA PRO A 65 -5.27 13.70 13.54
C PRO A 65 -6.52 13.16 14.23
N THR A 66 -7.49 14.05 14.47
CA THR A 66 -8.80 13.69 15.03
C THR A 66 -9.67 13.20 13.87
N GLY A 67 -10.22 11.99 14.00
CA GLY A 67 -10.73 11.17 12.90
C GLY A 67 -12.02 11.63 12.21
N ASP A 68 -12.45 12.88 12.39
CA ASP A 68 -13.70 13.41 11.84
C ASP A 68 -13.49 14.81 11.24
N ALA A 69 -12.72 14.92 10.16
CA ALA A 69 -12.90 15.95 9.12
C ALA A 69 -11.80 15.83 8.06
N SER A 70 -12.23 15.87 6.80
CA SER A 70 -11.41 16.19 5.64
C SER A 70 -10.46 17.35 5.92
N GLY A 71 -9.17 17.06 6.03
CA GLY A 71 -8.14 18.06 6.26
C GLY A 71 -6.78 17.45 5.98
N PHE A 72 -6.36 17.52 4.71
CA PHE A 72 -4.97 17.35 4.32
C PHE A 72 -4.19 18.48 5.01
N ALA A 73 -3.72 18.23 6.23
CA ALA A 73 -3.14 19.23 7.12
C ALA A 73 -1.71 19.54 6.67
N SER A 74 -1.61 20.63 5.90
CA SER A 74 -0.50 21.56 5.74
C SER A 74 0.78 21.23 6.54
N VAL A 75 1.71 20.51 5.92
CA VAL A 75 3.14 20.78 6.14
C VAL A 75 3.45 22.05 5.35
N GLU A 76 3.23 23.20 5.98
CA GLU A 76 3.96 24.40 5.58
C GLU A 76 5.41 24.24 6.05
N LYS A 77 6.33 24.55 5.14
CA LYS A 77 7.77 24.75 5.37
C LYS A 77 8.66 23.50 5.39
N ALA A 78 8.66 22.76 4.28
CA ALA A 78 9.88 22.15 3.77
C ALA A 78 9.98 22.42 2.26
N HIS A 79 11.18 22.84 1.85
CA HIS A 79 11.65 23.15 0.49
C HIS A 79 10.80 22.67 -0.70
N PRO A 80 10.61 23.52 -1.75
CA PRO A 80 9.86 23.14 -2.94
C PRO A 80 10.60 22.02 -3.70
N GLY A 81 10.28 20.77 -3.39
CA GLY A 81 10.91 19.60 -4.01
C GLY A 81 10.86 18.30 -3.22
N SER A 82 10.47 18.31 -1.94
CA SER A 82 10.44 17.07 -1.13
C SER A 82 9.12 16.28 -1.21
N LEU A 83 8.09 16.82 -1.88
CA LEU A 83 6.76 16.22 -1.97
C LEU A 83 6.26 16.08 -3.43
N THR A 84 7.15 15.81 -4.38
CA THR A 84 6.73 15.18 -5.64
C THR A 84 6.92 13.68 -5.49
N PRO A 85 5.85 12.88 -5.36
CA PRO A 85 5.96 11.44 -5.20
C PRO A 85 6.52 10.84 -6.49
N MET A 86 7.81 10.55 -6.51
CA MET A 86 8.49 9.73 -7.53
C MET A 86 8.29 10.18 -8.99
N LEU A 87 7.91 11.44 -9.23
CA LEU A 87 7.81 11.99 -10.58
C LEU A 87 9.23 12.38 -11.05
N GLY A 88 9.93 11.40 -11.61
CA GLY A 88 11.32 11.48 -12.02
C GLY A 88 11.93 10.10 -12.28
N ASP A 89 11.40 9.07 -11.63
CA ASP A 89 11.84 7.69 -11.84
C ASP A 89 11.18 7.08 -13.08
N LYS A 90 11.98 6.88 -14.13
CA LYS A 90 11.54 6.38 -15.45
C LYS A 90 10.71 5.09 -15.36
N LYS A 91 11.04 4.19 -14.44
CA LYS A 91 10.29 2.93 -14.24
C LYS A 91 8.89 3.17 -13.68
N VAL A 92 8.77 4.11 -12.74
CA VAL A 92 7.49 4.46 -12.10
C VAL A 92 6.63 5.24 -13.09
N GLU A 93 7.22 6.18 -13.83
CA GLU A 93 6.53 6.94 -14.89
C GLU A 93 5.98 6.04 -15.99
N HIS A 94 6.77 5.05 -16.44
CA HIS A 94 6.32 4.07 -17.43
C HIS A 94 5.15 3.22 -16.90
N PHE A 95 5.22 2.73 -15.66
CA PHE A 95 4.17 1.89 -15.08
C PHE A 95 2.86 2.65 -14.84
N LEU A 96 2.96 3.94 -14.53
CA LEU A 96 1.81 4.83 -14.34
C LEU A 96 1.33 5.50 -15.63
N GLY A 97 1.96 5.23 -16.78
CA GLY A 97 1.57 5.80 -18.07
C GLY A 97 1.77 7.32 -18.17
N ILE A 98 2.59 7.91 -17.30
CA ILE A 98 2.83 9.35 -17.25
C ILE A 98 3.82 9.71 -18.37
N LYS A 99 3.30 10.17 -19.51
CA LYS A 99 4.09 10.79 -20.57
C LYS A 99 4.32 12.26 -20.24
N ARG A 100 5.50 12.63 -19.78
CA ARG A 100 5.89 14.05 -19.70
C ARG A 100 6.08 14.58 -21.13
N SER A 101 5.06 15.23 -21.68
CA SER A 101 5.23 16.16 -22.80
C SER A 101 5.95 17.38 -22.25
N ALA A 102 7.21 17.58 -22.64
CA ALA A 102 7.98 18.72 -22.23
C ALA A 102 7.44 20.00 -22.88
N GLN A 103 6.37 20.59 -22.32
CA GLN A 103 5.95 21.96 -22.60
C GLN A 103 5.17 22.56 -21.43
N PHE A 104 5.82 23.46 -20.69
CA PHE A 104 5.39 24.86 -20.58
C PHE A 104 6.50 25.73 -19.98
N GLY A 105 6.97 26.74 -20.74
CA GLY A 105 7.51 27.99 -20.20
C GLY A 105 9.04 28.23 -20.20
N GLY A 106 9.58 28.71 -21.33
CA GLY A 106 10.58 29.80 -21.31
C GLY A 106 12.08 29.47 -21.33
N MET A 107 12.62 29.06 -22.48
CA MET A 107 13.93 29.50 -23.05
C MET A 107 14.15 28.76 -24.38
N PRO A 108 14.67 29.41 -25.45
CA PRO A 108 15.04 28.69 -26.67
C PRO A 108 16.19 27.71 -26.38
N PRO A 109 16.22 26.53 -27.00
CA PRO A 109 17.27 25.55 -26.77
C PRO A 109 18.63 26.12 -27.19
N LEU A 110 19.62 26.06 -26.30
CA LEU A 110 21.00 26.39 -26.63
C LEU A 110 21.49 25.47 -27.76
N PRO A 111 22.23 26.01 -28.75
CA PRO A 111 22.74 25.19 -29.85
C PRO A 111 23.74 24.14 -29.34
N PRO A 112 23.79 22.94 -29.97
CA PRO A 112 24.69 21.88 -29.56
C PRO A 112 26.14 22.34 -29.69
N LYS A 113 26.91 22.19 -28.60
CA LYS A 113 28.36 22.42 -28.61
C LYS A 113 29.00 21.45 -29.59
N LYS A 114 29.66 22.00 -30.61
CA LYS A 114 30.46 21.24 -31.58
C LYS A 114 31.56 20.46 -30.84
N PRO A 115 31.90 19.24 -31.29
CA PRO A 115 33.04 18.52 -30.74
C PRO A 115 34.32 19.34 -30.98
N LYS A 116 35.14 19.47 -29.94
CA LYS A 116 36.48 20.04 -30.04
C LYS A 116 37.38 18.90 -30.55
N ASN A 117 38.09 19.18 -31.65
CA ASN A 117 39.04 18.27 -32.31
C ASN A 117 39.97 17.55 -31.34
#